data_AF-A0A8C3HHQ9-F1
#
_entry.id   AF-A0A8C3HHQ9-F1
#
_cell.length_a   1.000
_cell.length_b   1.000
_cell.length_c   1.000
_cell.angle_alpha   90.00
_cell.angle_beta   90.00
_cell.angle_gamma   90.00
#
_symmetry.space_group_name_H-M   'P 1'
#
loop_
_entity.id
_entity.type
_entity.pdbx_description
1 polymer ?
#
loop_
_entity_poly.entity_id
_entity_poly.type
_entity_poly.pdbx_seq_one_letter_code
_entity_poly.pdbx_strand_id
1 'polypeptide(L)'
;MAKIRVSYEYTEAEDKSIRLGLFLIVSGIVSLFILGFCWLNPALQDLQGKAANCTVLSVQQIGEMFECTFTCGTDCKGTSLYPCLQIYVNNSESNSRALLHQDEHQLITNPKMDSRMAPW
;
A
#
# COMPACT_ATOMS: atom_id res chain seq x y z
N MET A 1 -1.34 -20.24 61.79
CA MET A 1 -1.42 -19.33 60.63
C MET A 1 -2.50 -19.84 59.68
N ALA A 2 -3.69 -19.25 59.71
CA ALA A 2 -4.78 -19.63 58.83
C ALA A 2 -4.64 -18.86 57.52
N LYS A 3 -4.43 -19.60 56.41
CA LYS A 3 -4.46 -19.06 55.05
C LYS A 3 -5.92 -18.75 54.72
N ILE A 4 -6.33 -17.51 54.92
CA ILE A 4 -7.64 -17.01 54.48
C ILE A 4 -7.62 -17.03 52.95
N ARG A 5 -8.11 -18.12 52.36
CA ARG A 5 -8.50 -18.12 50.95
C ARG A 5 -9.84 -17.41 50.90
N VAL A 6 -9.82 -16.11 50.67
CA VAL A 6 -11.03 -15.37 50.30
C VAL A 6 -11.42 -15.86 48.91
N SER A 7 -12.40 -16.77 48.84
CA SER A 7 -13.14 -16.99 47.60
C SER A 7 -13.99 -15.73 47.40
N TYR A 8 -13.50 -14.79 46.59
CA TYR A 8 -14.34 -13.75 46.01
C TYR A 8 -15.31 -14.45 45.07
N GLU A 9 -16.54 -14.69 45.54
CA GLU A 9 -17.63 -15.16 44.69
C GLU A 9 -18.11 -13.96 43.88
N TYR A 10 -17.57 -13.80 42.68
CA TYR A 10 -17.97 -12.76 41.75
C TYR A 10 -19.43 -12.99 41.34
N THR A 11 -20.26 -11.93 41.39
CA THR A 11 -21.63 -11.99 40.88
C THR A 11 -21.60 -12.28 39.38
N GLU A 12 -22.62 -12.95 38.85
CA GLU A 12 -22.69 -13.34 37.43
C GLU A 12 -22.52 -12.16 36.45
N ALA A 13 -22.93 -10.96 36.86
CA ALA A 13 -22.72 -9.71 36.14
C ALA A 13 -21.25 -9.26 36.12
N GLU A 14 -20.50 -9.53 37.17
CA GLU A 14 -19.08 -9.17 37.28
C GLU A 14 -18.17 -10.14 36.50
N ASP A 15 -18.49 -11.43 36.44
CA ASP A 15 -17.78 -12.36 35.55
C ASP A 15 -17.96 -11.96 34.07
N LYS A 16 -19.20 -11.58 33.71
CA LYS A 16 -19.52 -11.09 32.36
C LYS A 16 -18.80 -9.77 32.05
N SER A 17 -18.72 -8.84 33.00
CA SER A 17 -18.01 -7.56 32.79
C SER A 17 -16.49 -7.77 32.69
N ILE A 18 -15.90 -8.64 33.51
CA ILE A 18 -14.47 -8.98 33.46
C ILE A 18 -14.14 -9.66 32.13
N ARG A 19 -14.98 -10.60 31.66
CA ARG A 19 -14.80 -11.25 30.36
C ARG A 19 -14.88 -10.27 29.19
N LEU A 20 -15.82 -9.33 29.23
CA LEU A 20 -15.92 -8.26 28.24
C LEU A 20 -14.69 -7.35 28.27
N GLY A 21 -14.22 -6.97 29.44
CA GLY A 21 -12.99 -6.19 29.61
C GLY A 21 -11.78 -6.89 28.99
N LEU A 22 -11.59 -8.18 29.29
CA LEU A 22 -10.52 -8.99 28.69
C LEU A 22 -10.66 -9.09 27.18
N PHE A 23 -11.87 -9.28 26.66
CA PHE A 23 -12.12 -9.30 25.22
C PHE A 23 -11.76 -7.97 24.56
N LEU A 24 -12.15 -6.84 25.16
CA LEU A 24 -11.83 -5.51 24.65
C LEU A 24 -10.32 -5.25 24.65
N ILE A 25 -9.61 -5.65 25.71
CA ILE A 25 -8.15 -5.52 25.79
C ILE A 25 -7.48 -6.33 24.67
N VAL A 26 -7.86 -7.61 24.51
CA VAL A 26 -7.31 -8.47 23.44
C VAL A 26 -7.63 -7.89 22.07
N SER A 27 -8.89 -7.49 21.84
CA SER A 27 -9.31 -6.90 20.56
C SER A 27 -8.58 -5.59 20.24
N GLY A 28 -8.30 -4.76 21.26
CA GLY A 28 -7.51 -3.53 21.12
C GLY A 28 -6.07 -3.82 20.75
N ILE A 29 -5.42 -4.78 21.43
CA ILE A 29 -4.05 -5.20 21.11
C ILE A 29 -3.98 -5.73 19.67
N VAL A 30 -4.89 -6.62 19.29
CA VAL A 30 -4.96 -7.18 17.92
C VAL A 30 -5.19 -6.06 16.89
N SER A 31 -6.09 -5.11 17.17
CA SER A 31 -6.36 -3.98 16.27
C SER A 31 -5.13 -3.09 16.10
N LEU A 32 -4.40 -2.81 17.17
CA LEU A 32 -3.14 -2.05 17.11
C LEU A 32 -2.08 -2.77 16.28
N PHE A 33 -1.95 -4.08 16.41
CA PHE A 33 -1.05 -4.86 15.57
C PHE A 33 -1.46 -4.80 14.10
N ILE A 34 -2.75 -4.97 13.79
CA ILE A 34 -3.25 -4.86 12.41
C ILE A 34 -2.95 -3.48 11.84
N LEU A 35 -3.23 -2.40 12.58
CA LEU A 35 -2.93 -1.04 12.13
C LEU A 35 -1.42 -0.80 11.95
N GLY A 36 -0.59 -1.28 12.88
CA GLY A 36 0.87 -1.16 12.78
C GLY A 36 1.42 -1.85 11.53
N PHE A 37 1.00 -3.09 11.25
CA PHE A 37 1.51 -3.82 10.11
C PHE A 37 0.88 -3.40 8.78
N CYS A 38 -0.44 -3.18 8.73
CA CYS A 38 -1.13 -2.90 7.47
C CYS A 38 -1.07 -1.43 7.05
N TRP A 39 -0.99 -0.49 8.00
CA TRP A 39 -1.02 0.94 7.69
C TRP A 39 0.31 1.63 7.94
N LEU A 40 0.93 1.39 9.09
CA LEU A 40 2.17 2.10 9.44
C LEU A 40 3.35 1.63 8.59
N ASN A 41 3.46 0.34 8.29
CA ASN A 41 4.55 -0.19 7.48
C ASN A 41 4.60 0.38 6.05
N PRO A 42 3.52 0.36 5.25
CA PRO A 42 3.55 0.97 3.92
C PRO A 42 3.75 2.50 3.98
N ALA A 43 3.18 3.18 4.98
CA ALA A 43 3.39 4.63 5.14
C ALA A 43 4.87 4.96 5.48
N LEU A 44 5.55 4.12 6.25
CA LEU A 44 6.98 4.27 6.52
C LEU A 44 7.84 3.98 5.29
N GLN A 45 7.45 3.01 4.45
CA GLN A 45 8.15 2.71 3.19
C GLN A 45 8.03 3.89 2.21
N ASP A 46 6.86 4.51 2.11
CA ASP A 46 6.65 5.72 1.30
C ASP A 46 7.50 6.90 1.82
N LEU A 47 7.52 7.12 3.14
CA LEU A 47 8.37 8.14 3.77
C LEU A 47 9.88 7.88 3.60
N GLN A 48 10.28 6.62 3.43
CA GLN A 48 11.68 6.26 3.16
C GLN A 48 12.09 6.64 1.73
N GLY A 49 11.12 6.84 0.82
CA GLY A 49 11.30 7.49 -0.46
C GLY A 49 11.74 8.94 -0.27
N LYS A 50 13.01 9.24 -0.55
CA LYS A 50 13.54 10.59 -0.40
C LYS A 50 13.14 11.46 -1.58
N ALA A 51 12.52 12.61 -1.30
CA ALA A 51 12.26 13.63 -2.32
C ALA A 51 13.58 14.11 -2.94
N ALA A 52 13.71 13.98 -4.25
CA ALA A 52 14.90 14.34 -5.02
C ALA A 52 14.51 15.12 -6.27
N ASN A 53 15.40 15.98 -6.74
CA ASN A 53 15.21 16.68 -8.01
C ASN A 53 15.62 15.76 -9.16
N CYS A 54 14.73 15.61 -10.14
CA CYS A 54 14.97 14.77 -11.30
C CYS A 54 14.90 15.62 -12.57
N THR A 55 15.88 15.48 -13.47
CA THR A 55 15.86 16.13 -14.78
C THR A 55 15.62 15.11 -15.89
N VAL A 56 14.80 15.45 -16.88
CA VAL A 56 14.50 14.53 -17.99
C VAL A 56 15.71 14.41 -18.91
N LEU A 57 16.17 13.18 -19.15
CA LEU A 57 17.28 12.86 -20.05
C LEU A 57 16.77 12.50 -21.45
N SER A 58 15.84 11.56 -21.54
CA SER A 58 15.32 11.08 -22.82
C SER A 58 13.94 10.46 -22.67
N VAL A 59 13.20 10.47 -23.77
CA VAL A 59 11.90 9.81 -23.90
C VAL A 59 12.04 8.79 -25.03
N GLN A 60 11.79 7.52 -24.73
CA GLN A 60 11.90 6.43 -25.67
C GLN A 60 10.56 5.71 -25.81
N GLN A 61 10.06 5.60 -27.03
CA GLN A 61 8.90 4.78 -27.34
C GLN A 61 9.38 3.39 -27.73
N ILE A 62 8.98 2.37 -26.98
CA ILE A 62 9.23 0.97 -27.34
C ILE A 62 8.02 0.52 -28.17
N GLY A 63 8.27 -0.18 -29.28
CA GLY A 63 7.21 -0.73 -30.15
C GLY A 63 6.36 -1.83 -29.50
N GLU A 64 6.56 -2.11 -28.21
CA GLU A 64 5.73 -3.03 -27.43
C GLU A 64 4.40 -2.34 -27.07
N MET A 65 3.30 -3.02 -27.35
CA MET A 65 1.95 -2.57 -26.98
C MET A 65 1.47 -3.36 -25.77
N PHE A 66 0.80 -2.70 -24.84
CA PHE A 66 0.28 -3.34 -23.63
C PHE A 66 -1.22 -3.14 -23.51
N GLU A 67 -1.89 -4.10 -22.89
CA GLU A 67 -3.33 -4.07 -22.69
C GLU A 67 -3.68 -3.23 -21.46
N CYS A 68 -4.59 -2.29 -21.64
CA CYS A 68 -5.24 -1.55 -20.57
C CYS A 68 -6.71 -1.95 -20.51
N THR A 69 -7.17 -2.32 -19.32
CA THR A 69 -8.59 -2.53 -19.07
C THR A 69 -9.23 -1.22 -18.62
N PHE A 70 -10.25 -0.75 -19.31
CA PHE A 70 -11.05 0.39 -18.91
C PHE A 70 -12.48 -0.04 -18.58
N THR A 71 -13.07 0.56 -17.56
CA THR A 71 -14.47 0.34 -17.17
C THR A 71 -15.35 1.43 -17.76
N CYS A 72 -16.30 1.09 -18.62
CA CYS A 72 -17.20 2.02 -19.31
C CYS A 72 -18.61 2.09 -18.65
N GLY A 73 -18.75 1.67 -17.39
CA GLY A 73 -20.06 1.64 -16.71
C GLY A 73 -20.21 0.41 -15.81
N THR A 74 -21.46 0.08 -15.47
CA THR A 74 -21.78 -0.89 -14.41
C THR A 74 -21.38 -2.33 -14.70
N ASP A 75 -21.07 -2.71 -15.95
CA ASP A 75 -20.62 -4.08 -16.28
C ASP A 75 -19.75 -4.20 -17.56
N CYS A 76 -19.34 -3.10 -18.18
CA CYS A 76 -18.48 -3.16 -19.37
C CYS A 76 -17.01 -2.90 -19.01
N LYS A 77 -16.19 -3.94 -19.19
CA LYS A 77 -14.73 -3.85 -19.22
C LYS A 77 -14.27 -3.96 -20.68
N GLY A 78 -13.70 -2.89 -21.20
CA GLY A 78 -13.04 -2.90 -22.50
C GLY A 78 -11.53 -3.04 -22.33
N THR A 79 -10.87 -3.71 -23.26
CA THR A 79 -9.40 -3.77 -23.34
C THR A 79 -8.93 -2.95 -24.52
N SER A 80 -8.00 -2.03 -24.30
CA SER A 80 -7.34 -1.25 -25.36
C SER A 80 -5.85 -1.45 -25.29
N LEU A 81 -5.20 -1.54 -26.45
CA LEU A 81 -3.75 -1.55 -26.54
C LEU A 81 -3.22 -0.11 -26.53
N TYR A 82 -2.13 0.12 -25.80
CA TYR A 82 -1.42 1.39 -25.81
C TYR A 82 0.09 1.15 -25.96
N PRO A 83 0.81 2.05 -26.66
CA PRO A 83 2.24 1.89 -26.87
C PRO A 83 3.04 2.21 -25.59
N CYS A 84 4.19 1.57 -25.49
CA CYS A 84 5.13 1.74 -24.40
C CYS A 84 5.93 3.03 -24.50
N LEU A 85 5.84 3.89 -23.48
CA LEU A 85 6.72 5.04 -23.31
C LEU A 85 7.59 4.87 -22.07
N GLN A 86 8.90 5.00 -22.25
CA GLN A 86 9.91 5.03 -21.21
C GLN A 86 10.51 6.42 -21.11
N ILE A 87 10.42 7.03 -19.93
CA ILE A 87 11.02 8.34 -19.66
C ILE A 87 12.20 8.13 -18.72
N TYR A 88 13.40 8.43 -19.20
CA TYR A 88 14.60 8.36 -18.39
C TYR A 88 14.87 9.72 -17.75
N VAL A 89 15.13 9.72 -16.45
CA VAL A 89 15.47 10.89 -15.68
C VAL A 89 16.84 10.73 -15.02
N ASN A 90 17.55 11.84 -14.83
CA ASN A 90 18.74 11.90 -14.01
C ASN A 90 18.34 12.33 -12.59
N ASN A 91 18.62 11.48 -11.61
CA ASN A 91 18.34 11.80 -10.21
C ASN A 91 19.52 12.60 -9.62
N SER A 92 19.26 13.78 -9.06
CA SER A 92 20.29 14.64 -8.47
C SER A 92 21.06 13.99 -7.31
N GLU A 93 20.43 13.09 -6.56
CA GLU A 93 21.05 12.43 -5.41
C GLU A 93 22.04 11.32 -5.83
N SER A 94 21.65 10.48 -6.80
CA SER A 94 22.47 9.35 -7.26
C SER A 94 23.28 9.65 -8.53
N ASN A 95 23.04 10.79 -9.18
CA ASN A 95 23.57 11.17 -10.51
C ASN A 95 23.50 10.01 -11.52
N SER A 96 22.47 9.19 -11.38
CA SER A 96 22.28 7.96 -12.12
C SER A 96 21.02 8.05 -12.96
N ARG A 97 21.04 7.41 -14.13
CA ARG A 97 19.85 7.26 -14.97
C ARG A 97 18.83 6.38 -14.24
N ALA A 98 17.61 6.86 -14.09
CA ALA A 98 16.49 6.14 -13.52
C ALA A 98 15.30 6.18 -14.48
N LEU A 99 14.43 5.18 -14.42
CA LEU A 99 13.18 5.18 -15.16
C LEU A 99 12.13 5.89 -14.31
N LEU A 100 11.48 6.90 -14.89
CA LEU A 100 10.36 7.56 -14.27
C LEU A 100 9.19 6.56 -14.18
N HIS A 101 8.39 6.67 -13.12
CA HIS A 101 7.09 6.03 -13.01
C HIS A 101 6.15 7.03 -12.36
N GLN A 102 4.88 7.05 -12.77
CA GLN A 102 3.90 7.95 -12.18
C GLN A 102 3.58 7.59 -10.72
N ASP A 103 3.37 6.29 -10.46
CA ASP A 103 2.96 5.76 -9.15
C ASP A 103 3.52 4.34 -8.95
N GLU A 104 3.62 3.88 -7.69
CA GLU A 104 4.05 2.51 -7.36
C GLU A 104 3.16 1.43 -7.98
N HIS A 105 1.86 1.69 -8.09
CA HIS A 105 0.92 0.77 -8.75
C HIS A 105 1.31 0.52 -10.22
N GLN A 106 1.83 1.55 -10.88
CA GLN A 106 2.26 1.46 -12.28
C GLN A 106 3.56 0.65 -12.40
N LEU A 107 4.47 0.78 -11.44
CA LEU A 107 5.68 -0.05 -11.32
C LEU A 107 5.34 -1.53 -11.14
N ILE A 108 4.34 -1.86 -10.31
CA ILE A 108 3.94 -3.26 -10.03
C ILE A 108 3.23 -3.87 -11.25
N THR A 109 2.32 -3.11 -11.87
CA THR A 109 1.51 -3.61 -12.99
C THR A 109 2.31 -3.67 -14.29
N ASN A 110 3.22 -2.72 -14.50
CA ASN A 110 4.01 -2.62 -15.72
C ASN A 110 5.38 -1.97 -15.48
N PRO A 111 6.36 -2.71 -14.94
CA PRO A 111 7.67 -2.18 -14.55
C PRO A 111 8.54 -1.72 -15.74
N LYS A 112 8.10 -1.97 -16.97
CA LYS A 112 8.82 -1.59 -18.20
C LYS A 112 8.33 -0.27 -18.78
N MET A 113 7.29 0.34 -18.23
CA MET A 113 6.69 1.57 -18.74
C MET A 113 6.68 2.67 -17.71
N ASP A 114 6.62 3.91 -18.18
CA ASP A 114 6.38 5.09 -17.36
C ASP A 114 4.96 5.67 -17.56
N SER A 115 4.40 5.59 -18.77
CA SER A 115 3.11 6.24 -19.05
C SER A 115 2.27 5.56 -20.14
N ARG A 116 0.95 5.73 -20.03
CA ARG A 116 -0.06 5.26 -20.99
C ARG A 116 -0.32 6.34 -22.02
N MET A 117 0.15 6.16 -23.24
CA MET A 117 -0.26 7.03 -24.35
C MET A 117 -1.62 6.55 -24.85
N ALA A 118 -2.70 7.24 -24.50
CA ALA A 118 -4.00 6.94 -25.10
C ALA A 118 -3.91 7.16 -26.61
N PRO A 119 -4.38 6.22 -27.45
CA PRO A 119 -4.58 6.50 -28.86
C PRO A 119 -5.67 7.57 -29.00
N TRP A 120 -5.36 8.61 -29.77
CA TRP A 120 -6.28 9.70 -30.12
C TRP A 120 -7.51 9.20 -30.88
#